data_AF-A0A1G1KRI7-F1
#
_entry.id   AF-A0A1G1KRI7-F1
#
_cell.length_a   1.000
_cell.length_b   1.000
_cell.length_c   1.000
_cell.angle_alpha   90.00
_cell.angle_beta   90.00
_cell.angle_gamma   90.00
#
_symmetry.space_group_name_H-M   'P 1'
#
loop_
_entity.id
_entity.type
_entity.pdbx_description
1 polymer ?
#
loop_
_entity_poly.entity_id
_entity_poly.type
_entity_poly.pdbx_seq_one_letter_code
_entity_poly.pdbx_strand_id
1 'polypeptide(L)'
;MVGPPSELGSGGGPFLFTLESQKRIFYGFKKGLACHFGGRWFYFYGCLCNHFIKAPRKRKSRKIKEVSHSMKIKKRIFHLFLVGSLVFVTSCASQKMGHSLETVSFSETDLIADLIFQNECSSKASRLLFWNEGENFPSLGIGHFIWYPVGYEGPFHESFPAFLSFFERNGHVLPKWFKDLPGRHAPWQTRKQFLEDLDNGELEFLRQFLIETKALQAEFIIHRFRLSISKIVEAASPDSRHDIKQKLSFMLHAKDGLYPLIDYVNFNGEGIFQTERYKGQGWGLLQVLEAMKMPLDENHAVLEFVNAINIILERRVDNSPPERNEIRWLPGWKNRIATYLTGESNTTFQMNYQLRQVLLAAISENVQIPINQTDFVDVTPTIPVSGVIN
;
A
#
# COMPACT_ATOMS: atom_id res chain seq x y z
N MET A 1 42.90 -2.58 -18.95
CA MET A 1 43.10 -3.97 -19.40
C MET A 1 41.97 -4.81 -18.84
N VAL A 2 41.27 -5.51 -19.75
CA VAL A 2 40.27 -6.59 -19.55
C VAL A 2 39.04 -6.24 -18.68
N GLY A 3 37.93 -5.90 -19.33
CA GLY A 3 36.58 -5.95 -18.76
C GLY A 3 35.92 -7.32 -18.96
N PRO A 4 34.79 -7.62 -18.29
CA PRO A 4 34.03 -8.84 -18.51
C PRO A 4 32.96 -8.66 -19.62
N PRO A 5 32.46 -9.77 -20.21
CA PRO A 5 31.95 -9.80 -21.57
C PRO A 5 30.45 -9.52 -21.72
N SER A 6 30.11 -8.93 -22.86
CA SER A 6 28.79 -8.78 -23.46
C SER A 6 28.41 -10.01 -24.32
N GLU A 7 27.19 -10.51 -24.19
CA GLU A 7 26.53 -11.32 -25.24
C GLU A 7 25.44 -10.51 -25.96
N LEU A 8 25.70 -10.28 -27.25
CA LEU A 8 24.75 -9.95 -28.33
C LEU A 8 23.93 -11.21 -28.66
N GLY A 9 22.71 -11.22 -29.21
CA GLY A 9 21.89 -10.20 -29.84
C GLY A 9 20.90 -10.87 -30.81
N SER A 10 19.78 -10.21 -31.10
CA SER A 10 19.04 -10.19 -32.39
C SER A 10 17.83 -9.29 -32.17
N GLY A 11 17.48 -8.27 -32.96
CA GLY A 11 17.86 -7.89 -34.31
C GLY A 11 16.57 -7.56 -35.07
N GLY A 12 16.21 -6.27 -35.19
CA GLY A 12 15.03 -5.83 -35.94
C GLY A 12 14.80 -4.32 -35.84
N GLY A 13 15.34 -3.56 -36.80
CA GLY A 13 15.20 -2.11 -36.94
C GLY A 13 13.85 -1.64 -37.52
N PRO A 14 13.70 -0.33 -37.77
CA PRO A 14 12.46 0.42 -37.53
C PRO A 14 11.60 0.65 -38.80
N PHE A 15 10.29 0.80 -38.61
CA PHE A 15 9.37 1.36 -39.60
C PHE A 15 8.72 2.64 -39.04
N LEU A 16 9.08 3.76 -39.67
CA LEU A 16 8.35 5.04 -39.67
C LEU A 16 7.12 4.90 -40.57
N PHE A 17 5.94 5.38 -40.14
CA PHE A 17 4.94 6.04 -41.01
C PHE A 17 3.90 6.82 -40.17
N THR A 18 4.07 8.15 -40.21
CA THR A 18 3.10 9.26 -40.31
C THR A 18 1.65 9.17 -39.77
N LEU A 19 1.29 10.23 -39.03
CA LEU A 19 -0.05 10.76 -38.79
C LEU A 19 -0.71 11.29 -40.08
N GLU A 20 -1.90 10.81 -40.42
CA GLU A 20 -3.01 11.54 -41.07
C GLU A 20 -4.19 10.54 -41.16
N SER A 21 -5.26 10.62 -40.39
CA SER A 21 -6.45 11.36 -40.81
C SER A 21 -7.55 11.24 -39.74
N GLN A 22 -7.95 12.38 -39.19
CA GLN A 22 -9.22 12.53 -38.50
C GLN A 22 -10.36 12.64 -39.51
N LYS A 23 -11.49 11.95 -39.30
CA LYS A 23 -12.84 12.57 -39.15
C LYS A 23 -13.97 11.52 -39.15
N ARG A 24 -14.74 11.56 -38.05
CA ARG A 24 -16.21 11.42 -37.91
C ARG A 24 -16.82 10.03 -38.19
N ILE A 25 -17.87 9.52 -37.52
CA ILE A 25 -18.78 9.93 -36.44
C ILE A 25 -19.52 8.64 -36.00
N PHE A 26 -19.82 8.53 -34.69
CA PHE A 26 -20.86 7.74 -33.98
C PHE A 26 -21.56 6.54 -34.66
N TYR A 27 -21.60 5.39 -33.98
CA TYR A 27 -22.80 4.84 -33.30
C TYR A 27 -22.52 3.45 -32.66
N GLY A 28 -22.91 3.29 -31.39
CA GLY A 28 -23.68 2.12 -30.93
C GLY A 28 -22.98 0.77 -30.65
N PHE A 29 -22.46 0.61 -29.43
CA PHE A 29 -22.65 -0.47 -28.44
C PHE A 29 -22.93 -1.96 -28.84
N LYS A 30 -22.26 -2.83 -28.04
CA LYS A 30 -22.53 -4.23 -27.62
C LYS A 30 -21.89 -5.38 -28.42
N LYS A 31 -20.72 -5.85 -27.94
CA LYS A 31 -20.28 -7.25 -28.08
C LYS A 31 -20.70 -8.02 -26.82
N GLY A 32 -21.48 -9.09 -26.99
CA GLY A 32 -21.85 -10.05 -25.95
C GLY A 32 -20.80 -11.13 -25.75
N LEU A 33 -20.76 -11.68 -24.53
CA LEU A 33 -19.93 -12.80 -24.07
C LEU A 33 -20.23 -14.09 -24.84
N ALA A 34 -19.19 -14.86 -25.16
CA ALA A 34 -19.28 -16.26 -25.55
C ALA A 34 -18.70 -17.13 -24.42
N CYS A 35 -19.44 -18.14 -23.97
CA CYS A 35 -18.96 -19.14 -23.00
C CYS A 35 -18.86 -20.51 -23.68
N HIS A 36 -17.74 -21.20 -23.42
CA HIS A 36 -17.41 -22.50 -24.00
C HIS A 36 -17.70 -23.62 -22.99
N PHE A 37 -18.55 -24.58 -23.36
CA PHE A 37 -18.77 -25.80 -22.58
C PHE A 37 -19.00 -27.00 -23.53
N GLY A 38 -18.25 -28.08 -23.33
CA GLY A 38 -18.51 -29.38 -23.97
C GLY A 38 -18.36 -29.44 -25.49
N GLY A 39 -17.40 -28.71 -26.08
CA GLY A 39 -17.00 -28.90 -27.49
C GLY A 39 -17.96 -28.37 -28.55
N ARG A 40 -18.88 -27.46 -28.19
CA ARG A 40 -19.75 -26.75 -29.15
C ARG A 40 -19.94 -25.29 -28.75
N TRP A 41 -19.89 -24.41 -29.75
CA TRP A 41 -20.21 -22.99 -29.58
C TRP A 41 -21.72 -22.79 -29.58
N PHE A 42 -22.25 -22.12 -28.56
CA PHE A 42 -23.63 -21.66 -28.52
C PHE A 42 -23.67 -20.13 -28.61
N TYR A 43 -24.31 -19.62 -29.67
CA TYR A 43 -24.57 -18.19 -29.85
C TYR A 43 -26.01 -17.90 -29.42
N PHE A 44 -26.19 -17.06 -28.40
CA PHE A 44 -27.52 -16.58 -28.01
C PHE A 44 -27.85 -15.31 -28.80
N TYR A 45 -28.75 -15.43 -29.78
CA TYR A 45 -29.46 -14.30 -30.36
C TYR A 45 -30.88 -14.27 -29.79
N GLY A 46 -31.26 -13.15 -29.18
CA GLY A 46 -32.64 -12.89 -28.79
C GLY A 46 -33.34 -11.99 -29.82
N CYS A 47 -34.51 -12.40 -30.32
CA CYS A 47 -35.73 -11.58 -30.31
C CYS A 47 -36.94 -12.24 -31.00
N LEU A 48 -38.06 -12.19 -30.27
CA LEU A 48 -39.44 -11.86 -30.68
C LEU A 48 -40.25 -12.74 -31.66
N CYS A 49 -41.35 -13.29 -31.10
CA CYS A 49 -42.75 -13.37 -31.57
C CYS A 49 -43.01 -13.59 -33.09
N ASN A 50 -43.82 -14.56 -33.54
CA ASN A 50 -45.29 -14.59 -33.44
C ASN A 50 -45.84 -15.79 -34.29
N HIS A 51 -47.14 -16.09 -34.15
CA HIS A 51 -48.00 -16.96 -34.98
C HIS A 51 -48.13 -18.48 -34.69
N PHE A 52 -49.18 -18.82 -33.92
CA PHE A 52 -50.40 -19.54 -34.32
C PHE A 52 -50.33 -20.84 -35.18
N ILE A 53 -51.04 -21.86 -34.67
CA ILE A 53 -51.88 -22.91 -35.34
C ILE A 53 -51.39 -24.39 -35.31
N LYS A 54 -52.30 -25.23 -34.76
CA LYS A 54 -52.60 -26.67 -34.95
C LYS A 54 -51.82 -27.77 -34.18
N ALA A 55 -52.53 -28.35 -33.20
CA ALA A 55 -52.54 -29.80 -32.92
C ALA A 55 -53.32 -30.56 -34.05
N PRO A 56 -53.50 -31.91 -34.07
CA PRO A 56 -53.07 -32.99 -33.14
C PRO A 56 -52.55 -34.30 -33.82
N ARG A 57 -52.09 -35.31 -33.07
CA ARG A 57 -52.52 -36.75 -33.13
C ARG A 57 -51.60 -37.77 -32.42
N LYS A 58 -52.19 -38.40 -31.38
CA LYS A 58 -52.27 -39.84 -31.01
C LYS A 58 -51.24 -40.87 -31.54
N ARG A 59 -50.61 -41.62 -30.61
CA ARG A 59 -50.76 -43.09 -30.30
C ARG A 59 -49.47 -43.61 -29.60
N LYS A 60 -49.52 -44.04 -28.34
CA LYS A 60 -49.80 -45.40 -27.80
C LYS A 60 -48.73 -46.48 -28.10
N SER A 61 -48.02 -46.90 -27.05
CA SER A 61 -47.86 -48.30 -26.61
C SER A 61 -47.42 -48.27 -25.12
N ARG A 62 -48.21 -48.80 -24.15
CA ARG A 62 -48.32 -50.22 -23.69
C ARG A 62 -46.96 -50.77 -23.24
N LYS A 63 -46.79 -51.44 -22.10
CA LYS A 63 -47.62 -51.98 -20.98
C LYS A 63 -46.55 -52.35 -19.91
N ILE A 64 -46.83 -52.48 -18.61
CA ILE A 64 -47.08 -53.79 -17.96
C ILE A 64 -47.31 -53.54 -16.45
N LYS A 65 -48.44 -54.10 -15.97
CA LYS A 65 -48.81 -54.73 -14.67
C LYS A 65 -48.59 -53.96 -13.34
N GLU A 66 -49.65 -53.68 -12.58
CA GLU A 66 -50.29 -54.56 -11.54
C GLU A 66 -49.33 -54.73 -10.33
N VAL A 67 -49.63 -54.45 -9.06
CA VAL A 67 -50.83 -54.76 -8.26
C VAL A 67 -50.88 -53.85 -7.01
N SER A 68 -52.05 -53.25 -6.81
CA SER A 68 -52.76 -53.03 -5.54
C SER A 68 -52.15 -53.61 -4.25
N HIS A 69 -51.51 -52.78 -3.40
CA HIS A 69 -51.55 -52.95 -1.93
C HIS A 69 -50.99 -51.73 -1.15
N SER A 70 -51.55 -50.53 -1.31
CA SER A 70 -51.35 -49.49 -0.27
C SER A 70 -52.34 -48.32 -0.33
N MET A 71 -53.61 -48.58 -0.65
CA MET A 71 -54.69 -47.58 -0.54
C MET A 71 -55.16 -47.35 0.91
N LYS A 72 -54.36 -47.75 1.91
CA LYS A 72 -54.60 -47.43 3.34
C LYS A 72 -53.60 -46.43 3.93
N ILE A 73 -52.54 -46.05 3.21
CA ILE A 73 -51.58 -45.02 3.65
C ILE A 73 -52.00 -43.61 3.20
N LYS A 74 -52.82 -43.50 2.14
CA LYS A 74 -53.24 -42.21 1.57
C LYS A 74 -54.37 -41.47 2.32
N LYS A 75 -54.90 -42.01 3.43
CA LYS A 75 -55.86 -41.31 4.30
C LYS A 75 -55.27 -40.79 5.63
N ARG A 76 -54.01 -41.12 5.95
CA ARG A 76 -53.30 -40.57 7.13
C ARG A 76 -52.36 -39.40 6.81
N ILE A 77 -52.02 -39.19 5.53
CA ILE A 77 -51.16 -38.07 5.09
C ILE A 77 -51.98 -36.78 4.88
N PHE A 78 -53.30 -36.88 4.70
CA PHE A 78 -54.19 -35.71 4.55
C PHE A 78 -54.68 -35.11 5.90
N HIS A 79 -54.31 -35.70 7.03
CA HIS A 79 -54.58 -35.15 8.38
C HIS A 79 -53.32 -34.73 9.15
N LEU A 80 -52.13 -34.99 8.59
CA LEU A 80 -50.87 -34.42 9.09
C LEU A 80 -50.46 -33.13 8.37
N PHE A 81 -51.20 -32.73 7.33
CA PHE A 81 -51.02 -31.44 6.65
C PHE A 81 -51.95 -30.32 7.16
N LEU A 82 -52.82 -30.58 8.14
CA LEU A 82 -53.73 -29.58 8.73
C LEU A 82 -53.37 -29.19 10.18
N VAL A 83 -52.33 -29.78 10.77
CA VAL A 83 -51.87 -29.46 12.15
C VAL A 83 -50.43 -28.93 12.18
N GLY A 84 -49.76 -28.82 11.03
CA GLY A 84 -48.45 -28.15 10.89
C GLY A 84 -48.51 -26.66 10.57
N SER A 85 -49.71 -26.08 10.38
CA SER A 85 -49.90 -24.70 9.92
C SER A 85 -50.41 -23.74 11.00
N LEU A 86 -50.30 -24.10 12.29
CA LEU A 86 -50.79 -23.26 13.40
C LEU A 86 -49.75 -23.05 14.53
N VAL A 87 -48.45 -23.00 14.21
CA VAL A 87 -47.41 -22.48 15.13
C VAL A 87 -46.39 -21.54 14.44
N PHE A 88 -46.59 -21.17 13.17
CA PHE A 88 -45.70 -20.23 12.46
C PHE A 88 -46.33 -18.85 12.25
N VAL A 89 -46.92 -18.29 13.31
CA VAL A 89 -47.27 -16.86 13.38
C VAL A 89 -46.73 -16.32 14.70
N THR A 90 -45.40 -16.27 14.82
CA THR A 90 -44.65 -15.38 15.70
C THR A 90 -43.18 -15.45 15.27
N SER A 91 -42.84 -14.78 14.17
CA SER A 91 -41.50 -14.19 14.09
C SER A 91 -41.60 -12.93 13.25
N CYS A 92 -41.33 -11.83 13.93
CA CYS A 92 -41.21 -10.51 13.38
C CYS A 92 -40.22 -10.48 12.21
N ALA A 93 -40.55 -9.62 11.25
CA ALA A 93 -39.70 -8.69 10.53
C ALA A 93 -38.19 -9.00 10.38
N SER A 94 -37.73 -8.67 9.16
CA SER A 94 -36.33 -8.59 8.70
C SER A 94 -35.74 -9.89 8.19
N GLN A 95 -35.94 -10.11 6.89
CA GLN A 95 -34.87 -10.52 5.99
C GLN A 95 -35.18 -9.97 4.60
N LYS A 96 -34.80 -8.71 4.38
CA LYS A 96 -34.40 -8.28 3.03
C LYS A 96 -33.09 -9.01 2.76
N MET A 97 -33.16 -10.07 1.95
CA MET A 97 -31.97 -10.67 1.36
C MET A 97 -31.48 -9.74 0.25
N GLY A 98 -30.85 -8.63 0.65
CA GLY A 98 -29.85 -8.02 -0.19
C GLY A 98 -28.67 -8.98 -0.19
N HIS A 99 -28.21 -9.38 -1.38
CA HIS A 99 -26.81 -9.75 -1.53
C HIS A 99 -25.99 -8.51 -1.13
N SER A 100 -25.68 -8.38 0.16
CA SER A 100 -24.50 -7.65 0.56
C SER A 100 -23.35 -8.44 -0.06
N LEU A 101 -22.75 -7.89 -1.12
CA LEU A 101 -21.33 -8.12 -1.29
C LEU A 101 -20.73 -7.85 0.08
N GLU A 102 -20.19 -8.89 0.70
CA GLU A 102 -19.36 -8.76 1.88
C GLU A 102 -18.16 -7.93 1.41
N THR A 103 -18.29 -6.60 1.47
CA THR A 103 -17.21 -5.67 1.25
C THR A 103 -16.30 -5.88 2.43
N VAL A 104 -15.28 -6.71 2.23
CA VAL A 104 -14.13 -6.82 3.13
C VAL A 104 -13.59 -5.40 3.28
N SER A 105 -13.98 -4.74 4.37
CA SER A 105 -13.43 -3.47 4.78
C SER A 105 -12.02 -3.76 5.29
N PHE A 106 -11.04 -3.76 4.40
CA PHE A 106 -9.65 -3.63 4.81
C PHE A 106 -9.55 -2.40 5.73
N SER A 107 -8.84 -2.51 6.85
CA SER A 107 -8.51 -1.30 7.60
C SER A 107 -7.68 -0.41 6.67
N GLU A 108 -7.84 0.90 6.73
CA GLU A 108 -7.10 1.82 5.85
C GLU A 108 -5.58 1.63 5.96
N THR A 109 -5.13 1.24 7.15
CA THR A 109 -3.78 0.79 7.44
C THR A 109 -3.35 -0.36 6.52
N ASP A 110 -4.21 -1.35 6.28
CA ASP A 110 -3.91 -2.47 5.38
C ASP A 110 -3.74 -2.01 3.93
N LEU A 111 -4.58 -1.07 3.49
CA LEU A 111 -4.47 -0.50 2.13
C LEU A 111 -3.17 0.29 1.98
N ILE A 112 -2.83 1.15 2.95
CA ILE A 112 -1.54 1.85 2.96
C ILE A 112 -0.40 0.84 3.00
N ALA A 113 -0.50 -0.22 3.81
CA ALA A 113 0.50 -1.27 3.88
C ALA A 113 0.71 -1.97 2.53
N ASP A 114 -0.37 -2.27 1.81
CA ASP A 114 -0.30 -2.93 0.51
C ASP A 114 0.25 -2.01 -0.59
N LEU A 115 -0.11 -0.72 -0.58
CA LEU A 115 0.45 0.27 -1.51
C LEU A 115 1.95 0.48 -1.27
N ILE A 116 2.36 0.62 -0.01
CA ILE A 116 3.79 0.69 0.35
C ILE A 116 4.49 -0.61 -0.05
N PHE A 117 3.92 -1.77 0.24
CA PHE A 117 4.49 -3.07 -0.12
C PHE A 117 4.62 -3.25 -1.64
N GLN A 118 3.66 -2.75 -2.41
CA GLN A 118 3.74 -2.73 -3.87
C GLN A 118 4.89 -1.83 -4.35
N ASN A 119 5.00 -0.63 -3.80
CA ASN A 119 6.02 0.33 -4.23
C ASN A 119 7.44 -0.07 -3.82
N GLU A 120 7.61 -0.56 -2.59
CA GLU A 120 8.91 -0.86 -2.00
C GLU A 120 9.40 -2.28 -2.30
N CYS A 121 8.48 -3.23 -2.40
CA CYS A 121 8.80 -4.64 -2.55
C CYS A 121 8.20 -5.28 -3.80
N SER A 122 7.52 -4.53 -4.67
CA SER A 122 6.73 -5.08 -5.80
C SER A 122 5.78 -6.19 -5.35
N SER A 123 5.25 -6.08 -4.14
CA SER A 123 4.42 -7.09 -3.48
C SER A 123 5.08 -8.47 -3.33
N LYS A 124 6.42 -8.52 -3.30
CA LYS A 124 7.20 -9.75 -3.15
C LYS A 124 7.81 -9.83 -1.75
N ALA A 125 7.42 -10.85 -0.99
CA ALA A 125 8.00 -11.11 0.34
C ALA A 125 9.52 -11.33 0.30
N SER A 126 10.06 -11.79 -0.85
CA SER A 126 11.51 -11.91 -1.07
C SER A 126 12.26 -10.58 -0.95
N ARG A 127 11.57 -9.44 -1.07
CA ARG A 127 12.14 -8.09 -1.01
C ARG A 127 11.92 -7.36 0.32
N LEU A 128 11.43 -8.06 1.35
CA LEU A 128 11.30 -7.50 2.72
C LEU A 128 12.63 -7.49 3.49
N LEU A 129 13.63 -8.21 3.01
CA LEU A 129 14.95 -8.33 3.61
C LEU A 129 15.96 -7.90 2.57
N PHE A 130 16.67 -6.79 2.81
CA PHE A 130 17.59 -6.26 1.82
C PHE A 130 18.81 -5.61 2.45
N TRP A 131 19.94 -5.71 1.77
CA TRP A 131 21.15 -4.99 2.12
C TRP A 131 21.82 -4.61 0.79
N ASN A 132 21.80 -3.32 0.42
CA ASN A 132 22.39 -2.91 -0.86
C ASN A 132 23.90 -3.08 -0.87
N GLU A 133 24.43 -3.28 -2.06
CA GLU A 133 25.87 -3.10 -2.28
C GLU A 133 26.24 -1.62 -2.07
N GLY A 134 27.27 -1.37 -1.25
CA GLY A 134 27.72 -0.03 -0.88
C GLY A 134 27.07 0.54 0.39
N GLU A 135 26.10 -0.15 0.99
CA GLU A 135 25.55 0.18 2.31
C GLU A 135 26.21 -0.65 3.42
N ASN A 136 26.28 -0.09 4.62
CA ASN A 136 26.82 -0.75 5.81
C ASN A 136 25.72 -1.27 6.75
N PHE A 137 24.50 -1.42 6.24
CA PHE A 137 23.33 -1.80 7.02
C PHE A 137 22.28 -2.51 6.16
N PRO A 138 21.50 -3.43 6.74
CA PRO A 138 20.27 -3.92 6.12
C PRO A 138 19.10 -2.93 6.29
N SER A 139 18.16 -3.03 5.35
CA SER A 139 16.86 -2.36 5.37
C SER A 139 15.76 -3.41 5.32
N LEU A 140 14.79 -3.29 6.24
CA LEU A 140 13.79 -4.33 6.49
C LEU A 140 12.34 -3.85 6.32
N GLY A 141 11.48 -4.79 5.95
CA GLY A 141 10.04 -4.59 5.95
C GLY A 141 9.54 -3.73 4.80
N ILE A 142 8.23 -3.44 4.83
CA ILE A 142 7.60 -2.59 3.81
C ILE A 142 8.09 -1.14 3.93
N GLY A 143 8.54 -0.71 5.11
CA GLY A 143 9.05 0.64 5.30
C GLY A 143 10.53 0.84 4.96
N HIS A 144 11.24 -0.20 4.49
CA HIS A 144 12.71 -0.17 4.32
C HIS A 144 13.42 0.37 5.56
N PHE A 145 13.04 -0.14 6.72
CA PHE A 145 13.55 0.32 8.00
C PHE A 145 15.04 -0.03 8.13
N ILE A 146 15.86 1.00 8.21
CA ILE A 146 17.30 0.91 8.44
C ILE A 146 17.56 0.29 9.80
N TRP A 147 18.45 -0.70 9.84
CA TRP A 147 18.89 -1.38 11.06
C TRP A 147 20.41 -1.48 11.11
N TYR A 148 21.04 -0.77 12.05
CA TYR A 148 22.49 -0.69 12.14
C TYR A 148 23.10 -1.87 12.92
N PRO A 149 24.25 -2.41 12.44
CA PRO A 149 25.05 -3.36 13.22
C PRO A 149 25.56 -2.75 14.54
N VAL A 150 25.86 -3.62 15.51
CA VAL A 150 26.49 -3.21 16.77
C VAL A 150 27.78 -2.45 16.49
N GLY A 151 27.94 -1.27 17.09
CA GLY A 151 29.14 -0.45 16.96
C GLY A 151 29.24 0.38 15.67
N TYR A 152 28.19 0.39 14.85
CA TYR A 152 28.10 1.25 13.68
C TYR A 152 27.07 2.37 13.89
N GLU A 153 27.50 3.61 13.67
CA GLU A 153 26.61 4.77 13.58
C GLU A 153 26.60 5.27 12.14
N GLY A 154 25.43 5.21 11.51
CA GLY A 154 25.27 5.64 10.12
C GLY A 154 24.79 7.09 9.98
N PRO A 155 24.90 7.67 8.77
CA PRO A 155 24.51 9.05 8.50
C PRO A 155 22.99 9.25 8.41
N PHE A 156 22.21 8.17 8.42
CA PHE A 156 20.76 8.18 8.30
C PHE A 156 20.08 7.86 9.63
N HIS A 157 18.80 8.25 9.77
CA HIS A 157 18.01 7.91 10.94
C HIS A 157 17.66 6.42 10.97
N GLU A 158 18.19 5.69 11.95
CA GLU A 158 17.85 4.29 12.18
C GLU A 158 16.37 4.13 12.57
N SER A 159 15.64 3.21 11.94
CA SER A 159 14.18 3.14 12.11
C SER A 159 13.64 1.78 12.50
N PHE A 160 14.39 0.69 12.33
CA PHE A 160 13.91 -0.63 12.71
C PHE A 160 13.79 -0.81 14.24
N PRO A 161 14.76 -0.40 15.08
CA PRO A 161 14.59 -0.43 16.54
C PRO A 161 13.42 0.45 17.04
N ALA A 162 13.18 1.58 16.37
CA ALA A 162 12.03 2.44 16.65
C ALA A 162 10.70 1.75 16.31
N PHE A 163 10.64 1.00 15.20
CA PHE A 163 9.49 0.15 14.88
C PHE A 163 9.26 -0.93 15.94
N LEU A 164 10.30 -1.63 16.39
CA LEU A 164 10.19 -2.62 17.47
C LEU A 164 9.66 -2.00 18.77
N SER A 165 10.11 -0.80 19.10
CA SER A 165 9.64 -0.06 20.28
C SER A 165 8.18 0.40 20.13
N PHE A 166 7.78 0.81 18.93
CA PHE A 166 6.38 1.10 18.61
C PHE A 166 5.50 -0.15 18.73
N PHE A 167 5.98 -1.29 18.24
CA PHE A 167 5.31 -2.58 18.31
C PHE A 167 4.96 -2.95 19.76
N GLU A 168 5.94 -2.88 20.68
CA GLU A 168 5.72 -3.19 22.10
C GLU A 168 4.79 -2.19 22.79
N ARG A 169 4.95 -0.88 22.53
CA ARG A 169 4.11 0.16 23.15
C ARG A 169 2.64 0.05 22.78
N ASN A 170 2.32 -0.51 21.61
CA ASN A 170 0.96 -0.80 21.20
C ASN A 170 0.44 -2.16 21.74
N GLY A 171 1.14 -2.76 22.71
CA GLY A 171 0.68 -3.96 23.42
C GLY A 171 1.00 -5.28 22.71
N HIS A 172 1.75 -5.26 21.60
CA HIS A 172 2.15 -6.48 20.92
C HIS A 172 3.40 -7.09 21.57
N VAL A 173 3.42 -8.41 21.66
CA VAL A 173 4.55 -9.13 22.25
C VAL A 173 5.60 -9.38 21.20
N LEU A 174 6.77 -8.74 21.33
CA LEU A 174 7.90 -9.05 20.45
C LEU A 174 8.35 -10.50 20.64
N PRO A 175 8.65 -11.21 19.53
CA PRO A 175 9.32 -12.49 19.57
C PRO A 175 10.60 -12.45 20.40
N LYS A 176 10.89 -13.55 21.11
CA LYS A 176 12.06 -13.66 21.99
C LYS A 176 13.38 -13.33 21.27
N TRP A 177 13.48 -13.72 19.99
CA TRP A 177 14.64 -13.44 19.14
C TRP A 177 15.05 -11.96 19.17
N PHE A 178 14.11 -11.01 19.05
CA PHE A 178 14.44 -9.58 19.12
C PHE A 178 14.85 -9.10 20.51
N LYS A 179 14.32 -9.72 21.57
CA LYS A 179 14.59 -9.34 22.96
C LYS A 179 15.98 -9.79 23.40
N ASP A 180 16.45 -10.91 22.86
CA ASP A 180 17.76 -11.48 23.18
C ASP A 180 18.91 -10.80 22.40
N LEU A 181 18.60 -9.92 21.42
CA LEU A 181 19.62 -9.19 20.66
C LEU A 181 20.28 -8.09 21.52
N PRO A 182 21.63 -8.04 21.59
CA PRO A 182 22.34 -6.97 22.29
C PRO A 182 21.97 -5.59 21.73
N GLY A 183 21.40 -4.73 22.58
CA GLY A 183 20.98 -3.38 22.19
C GLY A 183 19.92 -3.33 21.07
N ARG A 184 19.31 -4.47 20.71
CA ARG A 184 18.43 -4.61 19.53
C ARG A 184 19.08 -4.16 18.22
N HIS A 185 20.39 -4.29 18.10
CA HIS A 185 21.11 -4.02 16.85
C HIS A 185 20.99 -5.18 15.85
N ALA A 186 21.29 -4.90 14.59
CA ALA A 186 21.37 -5.94 13.57
C ALA A 186 22.46 -6.96 13.98
N PRO A 187 22.15 -8.27 13.98
CA PRO A 187 23.09 -9.29 14.44
C PRO A 187 24.28 -9.49 13.49
N TRP A 188 24.17 -9.02 12.25
CA TRP A 188 25.21 -9.15 11.22
C TRP A 188 26.16 -7.97 11.22
N GLN A 189 27.46 -8.26 11.16
CA GLN A 189 28.51 -7.24 11.01
C GLN A 189 28.77 -6.89 9.55
N THR A 190 28.42 -7.80 8.63
CA THR A 190 28.67 -7.62 7.20
C THR A 190 27.50 -8.07 6.34
N ARG A 191 27.38 -7.45 5.17
CA ARG A 191 26.44 -7.87 4.12
C ARG A 191 26.61 -9.34 3.74
N LYS A 192 27.85 -9.85 3.73
CA LYS A 192 28.12 -11.24 3.38
C LYS A 192 27.45 -12.21 4.36
N GLN A 193 27.61 -11.98 5.67
CA GLN A 193 26.96 -12.79 6.70
C GLN A 193 25.43 -12.77 6.57
N PHE A 194 24.85 -11.58 6.37
CA PHE A 194 23.42 -11.44 6.15
C PHE A 194 22.91 -12.24 4.95
N LEU A 195 23.66 -12.22 3.83
CA LEU A 195 23.29 -12.98 2.63
C LEU A 195 23.47 -14.49 2.81
N GLU A 196 24.51 -14.93 3.52
CA GLU A 196 24.69 -16.35 3.85
C GLU A 196 23.51 -16.87 4.68
N ASP A 197 23.10 -16.15 5.72
CA ASP A 197 21.94 -16.53 6.56
C ASP A 197 20.63 -16.47 5.76
N LEU A 198 20.50 -15.49 4.85
CA LEU A 198 19.36 -15.37 3.96
C LEU A 198 19.25 -16.57 3.01
N ASP A 199 20.35 -16.96 2.37
CA ASP A 199 20.43 -18.05 1.40
C ASP A 199 20.27 -19.42 2.07
N ASN A 200 20.74 -19.56 3.32
CA ASN A 200 20.57 -20.75 4.15
C ASN A 200 19.16 -20.88 4.75
N GLY A 201 18.29 -19.87 4.57
CA GLY A 201 16.92 -19.86 5.07
C GLY A 201 16.78 -19.53 6.56
N GLU A 202 17.85 -19.11 7.23
CA GLU A 202 17.86 -18.77 8.65
C GLU A 202 17.03 -17.51 8.95
N LEU A 203 16.80 -16.68 7.93
CA LEU A 203 16.01 -15.44 8.05
C LEU A 203 14.53 -15.60 7.72
N GLU A 204 14.04 -16.83 7.49
CA GLU A 204 12.64 -17.03 7.12
C GLU A 204 11.67 -16.64 8.25
N PHE A 205 12.06 -16.86 9.51
CA PHE A 205 11.33 -16.35 10.66
C PHE A 205 11.18 -14.82 10.61
N LEU A 206 12.26 -14.10 10.29
CA LEU A 206 12.25 -12.64 10.19
C LEU A 206 11.38 -12.17 9.01
N ARG A 207 11.44 -12.86 7.87
CA ARG A 207 10.58 -12.61 6.72
C ARG A 207 9.10 -12.78 7.08
N GLN A 208 8.78 -13.87 7.79
CA GLN A 208 7.42 -14.17 8.22
C GLN A 208 6.91 -13.12 9.22
N PHE A 209 7.75 -12.72 10.18
CA PHE A 209 7.42 -11.61 11.07
C PHE A 209 7.09 -10.33 10.30
N LEU A 210 7.89 -9.98 9.28
CA LEU A 210 7.67 -8.76 8.48
C LEU A 210 6.43 -8.86 7.58
N ILE A 211 6.07 -10.03 7.06
CA ILE A 211 4.86 -10.16 6.24
C ILE A 211 3.59 -10.13 7.11
N GLU A 212 3.61 -10.75 8.29
CA GLU A 212 2.47 -10.79 9.21
C GLU A 212 2.21 -9.43 9.87
N THR A 213 3.24 -8.60 9.99
CA THR A 213 3.15 -7.30 10.68
C THR A 213 3.04 -6.11 9.73
N LYS A 214 2.74 -6.32 8.44
CA LYS A 214 2.60 -5.25 7.44
C LYS A 214 1.69 -4.10 7.89
N ALA A 215 0.54 -4.42 8.47
CA ALA A 215 -0.38 -3.41 8.99
C ALA A 215 0.28 -2.56 10.08
N LEU A 216 0.91 -3.18 11.08
CA LEU A 216 1.61 -2.47 12.15
C LEU A 216 2.81 -1.64 11.64
N GLN A 217 3.48 -2.09 10.60
CA GLN A 217 4.52 -1.30 9.93
C GLN A 217 3.92 -0.05 9.28
N ALA A 218 2.77 -0.16 8.62
CA ALA A 218 2.05 0.99 8.08
C ALA A 218 1.57 1.94 9.19
N GLU A 219 1.07 1.44 10.32
CA GLU A 219 0.72 2.28 11.48
C GLU A 219 1.92 3.05 12.00
N PHE A 220 3.08 2.40 12.09
CA PHE A 220 4.32 3.06 12.49
C PHE A 220 4.74 4.16 11.49
N ILE A 221 4.63 3.89 10.19
CA ILE A 221 4.93 4.87 9.14
C ILE A 221 3.97 6.07 9.21
N ILE A 222 2.67 5.82 9.40
CA ILE A 222 1.64 6.86 9.62
C ILE A 222 1.95 7.66 10.89
N HIS A 223 2.31 6.99 11.98
CA HIS A 223 2.67 7.63 13.24
C HIS A 223 3.88 8.56 13.06
N ARG A 224 4.92 8.09 12.38
CA ARG A 224 6.09 8.93 12.04
C ARG A 224 5.68 10.13 11.20
N PHE A 225 4.91 9.93 10.13
CA PHE A 225 4.44 11.01 9.28
C PHE A 225 3.65 12.08 10.06
N ARG A 226 2.78 11.67 10.99
CA ARG A 226 2.06 12.60 11.90
C ARG A 226 3.02 13.46 12.72
N LEU A 227 4.14 12.91 13.18
CA LEU A 227 5.15 13.67 13.93
C LEU A 227 6.02 14.55 13.02
N SER A 228 6.16 14.19 11.74
CA SER A 228 6.94 14.92 10.75
C SER A 228 6.22 16.17 10.24
N ILE A 229 4.88 16.17 10.15
CA ILE A 229 4.15 17.20 9.42
C ILE A 229 4.33 18.60 10.01
N SER A 230 4.30 18.75 11.34
CA SER A 230 4.55 20.03 12.01
C SER A 230 6.00 20.47 11.87
N LYS A 231 6.97 19.54 11.93
CA LYS A 231 8.40 19.84 11.75
C LYS A 231 8.70 20.38 10.35
N ILE A 232 8.07 19.81 9.32
CA ILE A 232 8.19 20.27 7.93
C ILE A 232 7.71 21.72 7.80
N VAL A 233 6.54 22.03 8.40
CA VAL A 233 5.99 23.38 8.41
C VAL A 233 6.89 24.35 9.19
N GLU A 234 7.43 23.95 10.34
CA GLU A 234 8.31 24.79 11.16
C GLU A 234 9.65 25.09 10.47
N ALA A 235 10.20 24.09 9.75
CA ALA A 235 11.44 24.20 9.01
C ALA A 235 11.34 25.12 7.78
N ALA A 236 10.13 25.36 7.27
CA ALA A 236 9.90 26.28 6.16
C ALA A 236 10.23 27.74 6.55
N SER A 237 10.64 28.54 5.55
CA SER A 237 10.86 29.97 5.75
C SER A 237 9.57 30.67 6.18
N PRO A 238 9.63 31.71 7.03
CA PRO A 238 8.42 32.39 7.52
C PRO A 238 7.45 32.79 6.41
N ASP A 239 7.97 33.25 5.28
CA ASP A 239 7.19 33.71 4.13
C ASP A 239 6.51 32.57 3.36
N SER A 240 7.08 31.36 3.35
CA SER A 240 6.51 30.20 2.63
C SER A 240 5.60 29.32 3.49
N ARG A 241 5.62 29.49 4.82
CA ARG A 241 4.83 28.67 5.76
C ARG A 241 3.35 28.67 5.44
N HIS A 242 2.77 29.82 5.11
CA HIS A 242 1.35 29.91 4.80
C HIS A 242 1.00 29.07 3.56
N ASP A 243 1.76 29.22 2.49
CA ASP A 243 1.56 28.49 1.24
C ASP A 243 1.77 26.98 1.43
N ILE A 244 2.76 26.58 2.22
CA ILE A 244 3.02 25.16 2.53
C ILE A 244 1.85 24.56 3.32
N LYS A 245 1.33 25.27 4.33
CA LYS A 245 0.13 24.84 5.07
C LYS A 245 -1.08 24.68 4.13
N GLN A 246 -1.28 25.62 3.21
CA GLN A 246 -2.36 25.53 2.22
C GLN A 246 -2.19 24.33 1.28
N LYS A 247 -1.00 24.11 0.73
CA LYS A 247 -0.72 22.96 -0.17
C LYS A 247 -0.90 21.63 0.54
N LEU A 248 -0.44 21.51 1.79
CA LEU A 248 -0.71 20.34 2.63
C LEU A 248 -2.22 20.16 2.86
N SER A 249 -2.95 21.24 3.14
CA SER A 249 -4.41 21.17 3.28
C SER A 249 -5.08 20.67 2.00
N PHE A 250 -4.71 21.16 0.83
CA PHE A 250 -5.23 20.66 -0.45
C PHE A 250 -4.95 19.17 -0.65
N MET A 251 -3.74 18.71 -0.36
CA MET A 251 -3.39 17.30 -0.42
C MET A 251 -4.17 16.46 0.59
N LEU A 252 -4.35 16.96 1.81
CA LEU A 252 -5.11 16.28 2.84
C LEU A 252 -6.60 16.27 2.56
N HIS A 253 -7.15 17.20 1.79
CA HIS A 253 -8.56 17.18 1.39
C HIS A 253 -8.81 16.37 0.13
N ALA A 254 -7.84 16.30 -0.78
CA ALA A 254 -7.91 15.46 -1.97
C ALA A 254 -8.22 13.99 -1.62
N LYS A 255 -8.99 13.33 -2.50
CA LYS A 255 -9.42 11.93 -2.34
C LYS A 255 -8.22 11.00 -2.13
N ASP A 256 -7.19 11.15 -2.95
CA ASP A 256 -6.03 10.24 -3.01
C ASP A 256 -4.74 10.94 -2.55
N GLY A 257 -4.84 12.03 -1.77
CA GLY A 257 -3.68 12.86 -1.44
C GLY A 257 -2.93 12.51 -0.15
N LEU A 258 -3.52 11.78 0.80
CA LEU A 258 -2.80 11.42 2.02
C LEU A 258 -1.71 10.36 1.78
N TYR A 259 -2.02 9.31 1.02
CA TYR A 259 -1.06 8.25 0.74
C TYR A 259 0.24 8.78 0.10
N PRO A 260 0.20 9.62 -0.96
CA PRO A 260 1.40 10.24 -1.53
C PRO A 260 2.25 11.01 -0.52
N LEU A 261 1.64 11.72 0.44
CA LEU A 261 2.39 12.44 1.47
C LEU A 261 3.14 11.47 2.40
N ILE A 262 2.45 10.42 2.87
CA ILE A 262 3.02 9.40 3.76
C ILE A 262 4.14 8.66 3.03
N ASP A 263 3.86 8.17 1.82
CA ASP A 263 4.78 7.38 1.01
C ASP A 263 6.03 8.20 0.65
N TYR A 264 5.86 9.48 0.28
CA TYR A 264 7.00 10.32 -0.08
C TYR A 264 7.93 10.60 1.11
N VAL A 265 7.39 10.82 2.31
CA VAL A 265 8.21 10.95 3.53
C VAL A 265 8.92 9.64 3.85
N ASN A 266 8.27 8.49 3.69
CA ASN A 266 8.92 7.19 3.88
C ASN A 266 10.05 6.96 2.86
N PHE A 267 9.84 7.39 1.62
CA PHE A 267 10.72 7.15 0.49
C PHE A 267 11.92 8.11 0.41
N ASN A 268 11.70 9.43 0.53
CA ASN A 268 12.73 10.47 0.33
C ASN A 268 12.98 11.34 1.56
N GLY A 269 12.22 11.14 2.64
CA GLY A 269 12.37 11.89 3.88
C GLY A 269 11.65 13.23 3.93
N GLU A 270 11.83 13.91 5.05
CA GLU A 270 11.15 15.16 5.39
C GLU A 270 11.75 16.38 4.65
N GLY A 271 13.05 16.34 4.36
CA GLY A 271 13.77 17.43 3.69
C GLY A 271 14.18 18.57 4.62
N ILE A 272 14.26 18.29 5.93
CA ILE A 272 14.60 19.27 6.97
C ILE A 272 16.07 19.19 7.42
N PHE A 273 16.78 18.09 7.13
CA PHE A 273 18.18 17.94 7.50
C PHE A 273 19.13 18.54 6.46
N GLN A 274 20.19 19.20 6.93
CA GLN A 274 21.22 19.78 6.06
C GLN A 274 22.09 18.71 5.37
N THR A 275 22.23 17.54 6.01
CA THR A 275 22.94 16.39 5.46
C THR A 275 22.22 15.75 4.27
N GLU A 276 20.93 16.01 4.10
CA GLU A 276 20.10 15.54 2.98
C GLU A 276 20.02 16.60 1.87
N ARG A 277 21.18 17.18 1.51
CA ARG A 277 21.28 18.22 0.48
C ARG A 277 22.46 17.98 -0.44
N TYR A 278 22.25 18.19 -1.73
CA TYR A 278 23.32 18.30 -2.71
C TYR A 278 23.41 19.75 -3.17
N LYS A 279 24.61 20.33 -3.07
CA LYS A 279 24.86 21.76 -3.40
C LYS A 279 23.87 22.70 -2.70
N GLY A 280 23.53 22.41 -1.44
CA GLY A 280 22.56 23.20 -0.64
C GLY A 280 21.08 22.95 -0.97
N GLN A 281 20.78 22.13 -1.97
CA GLN A 281 19.41 21.81 -2.40
C GLN A 281 18.97 20.46 -1.82
N GLY A 282 17.89 20.47 -1.04
CA GLY A 282 17.26 19.25 -0.53
C GLY A 282 16.31 18.60 -1.53
N TRP A 283 15.75 17.45 -1.15
CA TRP A 283 14.82 16.69 -1.99
C TRP A 283 13.66 16.06 -1.23
N GLY A 284 13.50 16.35 0.06
CA GLY A 284 12.42 15.78 0.86
C GLY A 284 11.09 16.53 0.67
N LEU A 285 10.08 16.14 1.46
CA LEU A 285 8.71 16.66 1.32
C LEU A 285 8.65 18.20 1.38
N LEU A 286 9.47 18.85 2.22
CA LEU A 286 9.55 20.31 2.27
C LEU A 286 9.83 20.92 0.89
N GLN A 287 10.86 20.43 0.19
CA GLN A 287 11.24 20.99 -1.11
C GLN A 287 10.19 20.71 -2.19
N VAL A 288 9.49 19.58 -2.10
CA VAL A 288 8.36 19.29 -2.99
C VAL A 288 7.25 20.29 -2.77
N LEU A 289 6.89 20.60 -1.53
CA LEU A 289 5.84 21.58 -1.22
C LEU A 289 6.26 23.01 -1.62
N GLU A 290 7.55 23.34 -1.53
CA GLU A 290 8.09 24.61 -2.03
C GLU A 290 7.97 24.72 -3.56
N ALA A 291 8.30 23.65 -4.30
CA ALA A 291 8.23 23.62 -5.78
C ALA A 291 6.81 23.42 -6.33
N MET A 292 5.92 22.81 -5.56
CA MET A 292 4.52 22.56 -5.91
C MET A 292 3.80 23.88 -6.15
N LYS A 293 3.14 24.01 -7.31
CA LYS A 293 2.27 25.16 -7.57
C LYS A 293 1.05 25.08 -6.66
N MET A 294 0.45 26.23 -6.34
CA MET A 294 -0.81 26.22 -5.60
C MET A 294 -1.88 25.52 -6.46
N PRO A 295 -2.53 24.45 -5.94
CA PRO A 295 -3.60 23.79 -6.67
C PRO A 295 -4.77 24.73 -6.94
N LEU A 296 -5.44 24.54 -8.09
CA LEU A 296 -6.70 25.24 -8.39
C LEU A 296 -7.84 24.78 -7.48
N ASP A 297 -7.87 23.48 -7.19
CA ASP A 297 -8.80 22.82 -6.30
C ASP A 297 -8.20 21.48 -5.81
N GLU A 298 -8.95 20.76 -4.96
CA GLU A 298 -8.54 19.48 -4.38
C GLU A 298 -8.34 18.36 -5.42
N ASN A 299 -9.01 18.41 -6.57
CA ASN A 299 -8.86 17.41 -7.62
C ASN A 299 -7.53 17.56 -8.38
N HIS A 300 -6.95 18.76 -8.36
CA HIS A 300 -5.65 19.05 -9.00
C HIS A 300 -4.46 18.89 -8.04
N ALA A 301 -4.70 18.75 -6.73
CA ALA A 301 -3.65 18.73 -5.72
C ALA A 301 -2.62 17.62 -5.96
N VAL A 302 -3.07 16.38 -6.18
CA VAL A 302 -2.19 15.23 -6.40
C VAL A 302 -1.37 15.37 -7.68
N LEU A 303 -1.96 15.95 -8.73
CA LEU A 303 -1.26 16.21 -9.99
C LEU A 303 -0.13 17.23 -9.81
N GLU A 304 -0.40 18.35 -9.15
CA GLU A 304 0.62 19.36 -8.87
C GLU A 304 1.72 18.83 -7.95
N PHE A 305 1.37 17.97 -6.99
CA PHE A 305 2.33 17.29 -6.13
C PHE A 305 3.25 16.35 -6.91
N VAL A 306 2.70 15.52 -7.79
CA VAL A 306 3.46 14.61 -8.66
C VAL A 306 4.40 15.40 -9.60
N ASN A 307 3.92 16.49 -10.19
CA ASN A 307 4.75 17.36 -11.02
C ASN A 307 5.93 17.94 -10.24
N ALA A 308 5.69 18.41 -9.01
CA ALA A 308 6.72 18.92 -8.14
C ALA A 308 7.76 17.87 -7.77
N ILE A 309 7.32 16.65 -7.42
CA ILE A 309 8.24 15.54 -7.11
C ILE A 309 9.17 15.26 -8.29
N ASN A 310 8.64 15.20 -9.51
CA ASN A 310 9.46 14.93 -10.70
C ASN A 310 10.58 15.97 -10.86
N ILE A 311 10.25 17.27 -10.70
CA ILE A 311 11.22 18.36 -10.75
C ILE A 311 12.30 18.19 -9.66
N ILE A 312 11.88 17.89 -8.43
CA ILE A 312 12.78 17.74 -7.29
C ILE A 312 13.73 16.55 -7.46
N LEU A 313 13.24 15.40 -7.94
CA LEU A 313 14.05 14.21 -8.15
C LEU A 313 15.01 14.36 -9.33
N GLU A 314 14.61 15.01 -10.42
CA GLU A 314 15.52 15.35 -11.51
C GLU A 314 16.65 16.26 -11.03
N ARG A 315 16.32 17.33 -10.28
CA ARG A 315 17.31 18.22 -9.67
C ARG A 315 18.24 17.49 -8.71
N ARG A 316 17.72 16.54 -7.91
CA ARG A 316 18.53 15.72 -7.00
C ARG A 316 19.59 14.94 -7.79
N VAL A 317 19.17 14.26 -8.86
CA VAL A 317 20.06 13.47 -9.71
C VAL A 317 21.12 14.34 -10.37
N ASP A 318 20.74 15.49 -10.92
CA ASP A 318 21.66 16.43 -11.56
C ASP A 318 22.71 17.00 -10.59
N ASN A 319 22.36 17.08 -9.30
CA ASN A 319 23.26 17.56 -8.26
C ASN A 319 24.02 16.46 -7.54
N SER A 320 23.68 15.20 -7.77
CA SER A 320 24.27 14.06 -7.07
C SER A 320 25.74 13.88 -7.41
N PRO A 321 26.60 13.54 -6.43
CA PRO A 321 27.98 13.19 -6.69
C PRO A 321 28.08 12.00 -7.69
N PRO A 322 28.97 12.08 -8.71
CA PRO A 322 29.10 11.04 -9.73
C PRO A 322 29.29 9.63 -9.17
N GLU A 323 30.01 9.49 -8.06
CA GLU A 323 30.27 8.23 -7.36
C GLU A 323 29.01 7.55 -6.82
N ARG A 324 27.92 8.30 -6.59
CA ARG A 324 26.63 7.72 -6.17
C ARG A 324 25.79 7.21 -7.34
N ASN A 325 26.02 7.75 -8.54
CA ASN A 325 25.36 7.33 -9.79
C ASN A 325 23.82 7.21 -9.66
N GLU A 326 23.17 8.21 -9.05
CA GLU A 326 21.74 8.15 -8.70
C GLU A 326 20.80 8.13 -9.92
N ILE A 327 21.28 8.52 -11.10
CA ILE A 327 20.53 8.46 -12.37
C ILE A 327 19.94 7.07 -12.64
N ARG A 328 20.59 6.01 -12.15
CA ARG A 328 20.10 4.63 -12.27
C ARG A 328 18.77 4.37 -11.55
N TRP A 329 18.45 5.16 -10.53
CA TRP A 329 17.25 5.00 -9.72
C TRP A 329 16.07 5.84 -10.22
N LEU A 330 16.35 6.93 -10.94
CA LEU A 330 15.33 7.88 -11.42
C LEU A 330 14.17 7.22 -12.19
N PRO A 331 14.39 6.23 -13.09
CA PRO A 331 13.27 5.55 -13.76
C PRO A 331 12.36 4.81 -12.78
N GLY A 332 12.94 4.13 -11.79
CA GLY A 332 12.18 3.42 -10.75
C GLY A 332 11.39 4.38 -9.87
N TRP A 333 12.01 5.51 -9.50
CA TRP A 333 11.33 6.57 -8.76
C TRP A 333 10.15 7.14 -9.54
N LYS A 334 10.32 7.50 -10.81
CA LYS A 334 9.22 8.00 -11.65
C LYS A 334 8.06 7.01 -11.77
N ASN A 335 8.37 5.71 -11.90
CA ASN A 335 7.34 4.67 -11.92
C ASN A 335 6.54 4.62 -10.60
N ARG A 336 7.22 4.72 -9.45
CA ARG A 336 6.57 4.82 -8.13
C ARG A 336 5.66 6.05 -8.05
N ILE A 337 6.16 7.23 -8.42
CA ILE A 337 5.39 8.48 -8.35
C ILE A 337 4.17 8.46 -9.28
N ALA A 338 4.27 7.81 -10.43
CA ALA A 338 3.13 7.65 -11.35
C ALA A 338 1.94 6.90 -10.71
N THR A 339 2.19 6.02 -9.73
CA THR A 339 1.13 5.30 -9.00
C THR A 339 0.24 6.22 -8.18
N TYR A 340 0.71 7.42 -7.83
CA TYR A 340 -0.09 8.39 -7.08
C TYR A 340 -1.26 8.94 -7.89
N LEU A 341 -1.16 8.93 -9.23
CA LEU A 341 -2.21 9.41 -10.13
C LEU A 341 -3.23 8.34 -10.49
N THR A 342 -2.86 7.07 -10.39
CA THR A 342 -3.68 6.00 -10.97
C THR A 342 -4.88 5.65 -10.11
N GLY A 343 -4.92 6.04 -8.83
CA GLY A 343 -6.10 5.87 -7.97
C GLY A 343 -6.71 4.45 -8.05
N GLU A 344 -5.91 3.43 -8.39
CA GLU A 344 -6.38 2.10 -8.82
C GLU A 344 -6.97 1.28 -7.66
N SER A 345 -7.15 1.90 -6.50
CA SER A 345 -8.16 1.47 -5.55
C SER A 345 -9.54 1.99 -6.01
N ASN A 346 -10.33 1.12 -6.66
CA ASN A 346 -11.79 1.27 -6.69
C ASN A 346 -12.42 1.37 -5.28
N THR A 347 -11.61 1.22 -4.23
CA THR A 347 -11.89 1.66 -2.88
C THR A 347 -11.92 3.18 -2.83
N THR A 348 -13.11 3.77 -2.77
CA THR A 348 -13.28 5.13 -2.29
C THR A 348 -12.51 5.24 -0.97
N PHE A 349 -11.42 6.02 -0.98
CA PHE A 349 -10.59 6.33 0.17
C PHE A 349 -11.46 7.10 1.19
N GLN A 350 -12.28 6.38 1.95
CA GLN A 350 -12.81 6.90 3.20
C GLN A 350 -11.67 6.78 4.20
N MET A 351 -10.66 7.65 4.05
CA MET A 351 -9.66 7.82 5.09
C MET A 351 -10.35 8.11 6.41
N ASN A 352 -9.75 7.63 7.48
CA ASN A 352 -10.21 7.81 8.83
C ASN A 352 -10.26 9.31 9.01
N TYR A 353 -11.49 9.81 9.03
CA TYR A 353 -11.78 11.21 9.18
C TYR A 353 -10.99 11.76 10.37
N GLN A 354 -10.82 10.98 11.44
CA GLN A 354 -10.01 11.32 12.60
C GLN A 354 -8.53 11.52 12.28
N LEU A 355 -7.89 10.64 11.49
CA LEU A 355 -6.48 10.83 11.10
C LEU A 355 -6.31 12.12 10.30
N ARG A 356 -7.21 12.36 9.33
CA ARG A 356 -7.22 13.57 8.53
C ARG A 356 -7.40 14.82 9.41
N GLN A 357 -8.35 14.80 10.35
CA GLN A 357 -8.56 15.90 11.29
C GLN A 357 -7.34 16.15 12.18
N VAL A 358 -6.69 15.10 12.69
CA VAL A 358 -5.47 15.24 13.49
C VAL A 358 -4.35 15.89 12.69
N LEU A 359 -4.16 15.49 11.43
CA LEU A 359 -3.15 16.08 10.55
C LEU A 359 -3.48 17.53 10.20
N LEU A 360 -4.75 17.84 9.89
CA LEU A 360 -5.21 19.21 9.64
C LEU A 360 -5.04 20.11 10.87
N ALA A 361 -5.32 19.58 12.06
CA ALA A 361 -5.08 20.26 13.33
C ALA A 361 -3.58 20.53 13.51
N ALA A 362 -2.71 19.54 13.28
CA ALA A 362 -1.26 19.70 13.39
C ALA A 362 -0.65 20.72 12.42
N ILE A 363 -1.32 20.99 11.28
CA ILE A 363 -0.92 22.04 10.32
C ILE A 363 -1.49 23.41 10.74
N SER A 364 -2.71 23.43 11.27
CA SER A 364 -3.42 24.67 11.65
C SER A 364 -2.87 25.24 12.95
N GLU A 365 -2.61 24.37 13.92
CA GLU A 365 -2.10 24.67 15.25
C GLU A 365 -0.57 24.56 15.25
N ASN A 366 0.12 25.68 15.11
CA ASN A 366 1.35 25.85 15.90
C ASN A 366 0.95 26.30 17.32
N VAL A 367 0.11 25.50 17.98
CA VAL A 367 -0.10 25.48 19.42
C VAL A 367 0.64 24.24 19.91
N GLN A 368 1.50 24.39 20.92
CA GLN A 368 2.14 23.25 21.56
C GLN A 368 1.10 22.18 21.90
N ILE A 369 1.13 21.07 21.15
CA ILE A 369 0.67 19.81 21.71
C ILE A 369 1.62 19.59 22.89
N PRO A 370 1.13 19.46 24.14
CA PRO A 370 1.99 19.05 25.22
C PRO A 370 2.51 17.66 24.84
N ILE A 371 3.76 17.61 24.40
CA ILE A 371 4.56 16.42 24.54
C ILE A 371 4.51 16.17 26.03
N ASN A 372 3.85 15.11 26.48
CA ASN A 372 4.03 14.67 27.85
C ASN A 372 5.53 14.36 27.96
N GLN A 373 6.25 15.28 28.59
CA GLN A 373 7.70 15.37 28.58
C GLN A 373 8.33 14.35 29.53
N THR A 374 7.63 13.24 29.81
CA THR A 374 8.05 12.19 30.73
C THR A 374 8.74 11.01 30.05
N ASP A 375 8.81 10.97 28.72
CA ASP A 375 9.35 9.80 28.01
C ASP A 375 10.71 10.04 27.31
N PHE A 376 11.40 11.13 27.64
CA PHE A 376 12.82 11.30 27.32
C PHE A 376 13.63 11.27 28.60
N VAL A 377 13.95 10.06 29.08
CA VAL A 377 15.09 9.90 29.99
C VAL A 377 16.34 9.97 29.12
N ASP A 378 17.01 11.10 29.25
CA ASP A 378 18.36 11.35 28.78
C ASP A 378 19.31 10.33 29.42
N VAL A 379 19.62 9.25 28.70
CA VAL A 379 20.68 8.33 29.12
C VAL A 379 22.00 8.94 28.69
N THR A 380 22.48 9.89 29.49
CA THR A 380 23.89 10.28 29.46
C THR A 380 24.72 9.09 29.98
N PRO A 381 25.78 8.67 29.26
CA PRO A 381 26.67 7.63 29.77
C PRO A 381 27.48 8.20 30.93
N THR A 382 27.25 7.70 32.14
CA THR A 382 28.13 7.96 33.28
C THR A 382 29.43 7.19 33.07
N ILE A 383 30.49 7.92 32.72
CA ILE A 383 31.87 7.43 32.77
C ILE A 383 32.25 7.32 34.26
N PRO A 384 32.65 6.15 34.79
CA PRO A 384 33.15 6.06 36.14
C PRO A 384 34.58 6.62 36.17
N VAL A 385 34.74 7.83 36.71
CA VAL A 385 36.04 8.33 37.14
C VAL A 385 36.43 7.56 38.39
N SER A 386 37.42 6.68 38.25
CA SER A 386 38.08 6.00 39.36
C SER A 386 38.77 7.02 40.26
N GLY A 387 38.57 6.85 41.56
CA GLY A 387 38.94 7.81 42.59
C GLY A 387 40.43 7.96 42.79
N VAL A 388 40.82 9.21 43.07
CA VAL A 388 42.00 9.55 43.87
C VAL A 388 41.54 9.59 45.33
N ILE A 389 42.13 8.74 46.17
CA ILE A 389 42.13 8.93 47.62
C ILE A 389 43.59 8.84 48.06
N ASN A 390 43.99 9.82 48.87
CA ASN A 390 45.26 9.90 49.60
C ASN A 390 45.56 8.66 50.45
#